data_AF-I3T2Z8-F1
#
_entry.id   AF-I3T2Z8-F1
#
_cell.length_a   1.000
_cell.length_b   1.000
_cell.length_c   1.000
_cell.angle_alpha   90.00
_cell.angle_beta   90.00
_cell.angle_gamma   90.00
#
_symmetry.space_group_name_H-M   'P 1'
#
loop_
_entity.id
_entity.type
_entity.pdbx_description
1 polymer ?
#
loop_
_entity_poly.entity_id
_entity_poly.type
_entity_poly.pdbx_seq_one_letter_code
_entity_poly.pdbx_strand_id
1 'polypeptide(L)'
;MAGMRAIGYDFDYDEYHSYVHGRLPYENLKPDPVLRNLLLSLPYRKLIFTNGDKVHAVKVLSRLGLEDCFEGIICFETLNPIHKSSVSDDEDDIEFFGSRSTNPTTTTSSSEIFDIIGHFAQPNPTAVLPKTPIICKPQEHAIELALKIANLNPQRTLFFEDSVRNIQAGKRVGLHTVLVGTSQRVKGADYALESIHNLREAVPELWEDHDIKKSEVAYPAGKIAVETPVTT
;
A
#
# COMPACT_ATOMS: atom_id res chain seq x y z
N MET A 1 -3.78 9.22 14.20
CA MET A 1 -3.86 7.99 15.01
C MET A 1 -2.55 7.62 15.72
N ALA A 2 -1.51 7.13 15.02
CA ALA A 2 -0.30 6.55 15.64
C ALA A 2 0.42 7.47 16.66
N GLY A 3 0.53 8.76 16.37
CA GLY A 3 1.12 9.74 17.31
C GLY A 3 0.28 9.95 18.57
N MET A 4 -1.05 9.86 18.49
CA MET A 4 -1.92 9.99 19.67
C MET A 4 -1.80 8.76 20.58
N ARG A 5 -1.70 7.56 20.01
CA ARG A 5 -1.40 6.35 20.79
C ARG A 5 -0.01 6.39 21.41
N ALA A 6 0.99 6.94 20.70
CA ALA A 6 2.34 7.08 21.23
C ALA A 6 2.36 7.88 22.53
N ILE A 7 1.60 8.97 22.60
CA ILE A 7 1.56 9.83 23.78
C ILE A 7 0.55 9.38 24.85
N GLY A 8 -0.01 8.17 24.73
CA GLY A 8 -0.82 7.55 25.78
C GLY A 8 -2.33 7.77 25.71
N TYR A 9 -2.87 8.35 24.63
CA TYR A 9 -4.33 8.33 24.44
C TYR A 9 -4.82 6.91 24.16
N ASP A 10 -5.89 6.50 24.83
CA ASP A 10 -6.58 5.25 24.58
C ASP A 10 -7.93 5.52 23.91
N PHE A 11 -8.17 4.91 22.75
CA PHE A 11 -9.38 5.09 21.95
C PHE A 11 -9.57 3.90 21.01
N ASP A 12 -10.82 3.50 20.80
CA ASP A 12 -11.14 2.40 19.91
C ASP A 12 -10.75 2.74 18.45
N TYR A 13 -10.09 1.78 17.78
CA TYR A 13 -9.62 1.98 16.41
C TYR A 13 -10.76 2.02 15.41
N ASP A 14 -11.77 1.17 15.60
CA ASP A 14 -12.93 1.07 14.71
C ASP A 14 -13.79 2.32 14.82
N GLU A 15 -13.98 2.84 16.05
CA GLU A 15 -14.67 4.12 16.28
C GLU A 15 -13.94 5.28 15.60
N TYR A 16 -12.61 5.36 15.73
CA TYR A 16 -11.82 6.40 15.07
C TYR A 16 -11.94 6.30 13.54
N HIS A 17 -11.80 5.10 12.98
CA HIS A 17 -11.89 4.89 11.52
C HIS A 17 -13.30 5.21 11.01
N SER A 18 -14.34 4.74 11.69
CA SER A 18 -15.74 5.05 11.38
C SER A 18 -15.99 6.56 11.39
N TYR A 19 -15.46 7.28 12.39
CA TYR A 19 -15.61 8.73 12.47
C TYR A 19 -14.87 9.46 11.35
N VAL A 20 -13.60 9.16 11.13
CA VAL A 20 -12.75 9.87 10.16
C VAL A 20 -13.16 9.51 8.74
N HIS A 21 -13.26 8.22 8.42
CA HIS A 21 -13.53 7.76 7.07
C HIS A 21 -15.02 7.69 6.74
N GLY A 22 -15.92 7.61 7.73
CA GLY A 22 -17.36 7.68 7.48
C GLY A 22 -17.84 9.06 7.01
N ARG A 23 -17.04 10.11 7.23
CA ARG A 23 -17.35 11.51 6.87
C ARG A 23 -16.66 12.00 5.60
N LEU A 24 -15.88 11.16 4.94
CA LEU A 24 -15.20 11.54 3.70
C LEU A 24 -16.22 11.66 2.54
N PRO A 25 -16.09 12.67 1.66
CA PRO A 25 -17.02 12.90 0.57
C PRO A 25 -16.75 11.98 -0.63
N TYR A 26 -17.10 10.70 -0.51
CA TYR A 26 -16.86 9.69 -1.55
C TYR A 26 -17.64 9.94 -2.85
N GLU A 27 -18.69 10.75 -2.81
CA GLU A 27 -19.45 11.26 -3.97
C GLU A 27 -18.62 12.08 -4.94
N ASN A 28 -17.50 12.64 -4.50
CA ASN A 28 -16.58 13.36 -5.37
C ASN A 28 -15.68 12.42 -6.18
N LEU A 29 -15.57 11.15 -5.77
CA LEU A 29 -14.82 10.14 -6.52
C LEU A 29 -15.68 9.61 -7.67
N LYS A 30 -15.11 9.67 -8.87
CA LYS A 30 -15.73 9.18 -10.11
C LYS A 30 -14.94 7.99 -10.63
N PRO A 31 -15.60 7.06 -11.36
CA PRO A 31 -14.90 5.97 -12.03
C PRO A 31 -13.77 6.50 -12.92
N ASP A 32 -12.64 5.79 -12.89
CA ASP A 32 -11.45 6.14 -13.67
C ASP A 32 -11.13 5.01 -14.67
N PRO A 33 -11.79 5.01 -15.85
CA PRO A 33 -11.57 3.98 -16.85
C PRO A 33 -10.17 4.02 -17.45
N VAL A 34 -9.49 5.18 -17.42
CA VAL A 34 -8.13 5.31 -17.95
C VAL A 34 -7.16 4.60 -17.02
N LEU A 35 -7.23 4.89 -15.72
CA LEU A 35 -6.43 4.19 -14.72
C LEU A 35 -6.75 2.69 -14.68
N ARG A 36 -8.03 2.31 -14.78
CA ARG A 36 -8.43 0.90 -14.87
C ARG A 36 -7.73 0.18 -16.01
N ASN A 37 -7.79 0.72 -17.23
CA ASN A 37 -7.14 0.12 -18.39
C ASN A 37 -5.62 0.06 -18.23
N LEU A 38 -5.02 1.09 -17.64
CA LEU A 38 -3.59 1.11 -17.34
C LEU A 38 -3.21 -0.03 -16.38
N LEU A 39 -3.93 -0.20 -15.27
CA LEU A 39 -3.67 -1.27 -14.28
C LEU A 39 -3.89 -2.67 -14.85
N LEU A 40 -4.93 -2.86 -15.67
CA LEU A 40 -5.21 -4.12 -16.35
C LEU A 40 -4.15 -4.46 -17.41
N SER A 41 -3.55 -3.44 -18.03
CA SER A 41 -2.47 -3.65 -18.99
C SER A 41 -1.15 -4.09 -18.35
N LEU A 42 -1.00 -3.95 -17.03
CA LEU A 42 0.20 -4.40 -16.30
C LEU A 42 0.14 -5.90 -16.02
N PRO A 43 1.09 -6.69 -16.52
CA PRO A 43 1.12 -8.16 -16.36
C PRO A 43 1.73 -8.61 -15.03
N TYR A 44 1.68 -7.75 -14.01
CA TYR A 44 2.24 -8.00 -12.69
C TYR A 44 1.14 -8.16 -11.65
N ARG A 45 1.48 -8.88 -10.58
CA ARG A 45 0.67 -8.97 -9.38
C ARG A 45 0.59 -7.59 -8.71
N LYS A 46 -0.61 -7.15 -8.36
CA LYS A 46 -0.89 -5.82 -7.82
C LYS A 46 -1.57 -5.94 -6.46
N LEU A 47 -1.08 -5.19 -5.48
CA LEU A 47 -1.58 -5.19 -4.11
C LEU A 47 -1.74 -3.74 -3.64
N ILE A 48 -2.76 -3.47 -2.83
CA ILE A 48 -2.91 -2.20 -2.13
C ILE A 48 -2.18 -2.30 -0.80
N PHE A 49 -1.39 -1.28 -0.46
CA PHE A 49 -0.83 -1.12 0.88
C PHE A 49 -1.18 0.27 1.42
N THR A 50 -2.07 0.35 2.41
CA THR A 50 -2.61 1.60 2.95
C THR A 50 -2.48 1.68 4.48
N ASN A 51 -2.36 2.90 5.01
CA ASN A 51 -2.47 3.15 6.45
C ASN A 51 -3.93 3.30 6.91
N GLY A 52 -4.89 3.35 5.98
CA GLY A 52 -6.32 3.35 6.29
C GLY A 52 -6.86 1.96 6.59
N ASP A 53 -8.12 1.90 7.03
CA ASP A 53 -8.85 0.65 7.25
C ASP A 53 -9.35 0.03 5.94
N LYS A 54 -9.78 -1.23 6.03
CA LYS A 54 -10.26 -2.02 4.90
C LYS A 54 -11.54 -1.44 4.29
N VAL A 55 -12.48 -0.95 5.11
CA VAL A 55 -13.78 -0.42 4.66
C VAL A 55 -13.55 0.79 3.76
N HIS A 56 -12.67 1.69 4.19
CA HIS A 56 -12.26 2.85 3.40
C HIS A 56 -11.63 2.44 2.06
N ALA A 57 -10.66 1.52 2.08
CA ALA A 57 -9.96 1.09 0.87
C ALA A 57 -10.93 0.48 -0.17
N VAL A 58 -11.81 -0.42 0.26
CA VAL A 58 -12.82 -1.05 -0.62
C VAL A 58 -13.78 0.00 -1.19
N LYS A 59 -14.24 0.95 -0.37
CA LYS A 59 -15.14 2.02 -0.84
C LYS A 59 -14.50 2.91 -1.90
N VAL A 60 -13.22 3.25 -1.75
CA VAL A 60 -12.47 4.02 -2.76
C VAL A 60 -12.32 3.21 -4.05
N LEU A 61 -11.89 1.95 -3.97
CA LEU A 61 -11.75 1.08 -5.14
C LEU A 61 -13.07 0.93 -5.91
N SER A 62 -14.19 0.81 -5.18
CA SER A 62 -15.51 0.72 -5.77
C SER A 62 -15.92 1.97 -6.52
N ARG A 63 -15.74 3.15 -5.90
CA ARG A 63 -16.05 4.43 -6.55
C ARG A 63 -15.19 4.71 -7.79
N LEU A 64 -13.94 4.27 -7.77
CA LEU A 64 -13.01 4.41 -8.91
C LEU A 64 -13.22 3.32 -9.98
N GLY A 65 -13.95 2.24 -9.67
CA GLY A 65 -14.14 1.10 -10.58
C GLY A 65 -12.86 0.28 -10.76
N LEU A 66 -12.12 0.01 -9.67
CA LEU A 66 -10.81 -0.67 -9.67
C LEU A 66 -10.78 -1.94 -8.79
N GLU A 67 -11.94 -2.43 -8.37
CA GLU A 67 -12.10 -3.52 -7.38
C GLU A 67 -11.39 -4.81 -7.77
N ASP A 68 -11.35 -5.14 -9.07
CA ASP A 68 -10.75 -6.34 -9.64
C ASP A 68 -9.32 -6.15 -10.18
N CYS A 69 -8.75 -4.95 -10.00
CA CYS A 69 -7.39 -4.66 -10.47
C CYS A 69 -6.30 -5.11 -9.48
N PHE A 70 -6.68 -5.46 -8.25
CA PHE A 70 -5.77 -5.79 -7.15
C PHE A 70 -6.10 -7.17 -6.57
N GLU A 71 -5.06 -7.96 -6.29
CA GLU A 71 -5.19 -9.29 -5.68
C GLU A 71 -5.58 -9.22 -4.20
N GLY A 72 -5.19 -8.14 -3.52
CA GLY A 72 -5.41 -8.00 -2.08
C GLY A 72 -5.08 -6.61 -1.54
N ILE A 73 -5.49 -6.39 -0.30
CA ILE A 73 -5.34 -5.15 0.44
C ILE A 73 -4.63 -5.44 1.75
N ILE A 74 -3.48 -4.82 1.97
CA ILE A 74 -2.78 -4.73 3.25
C ILE A 74 -3.14 -3.36 3.84
N CYS A 75 -3.88 -3.38 4.93
CA CYS A 75 -4.46 -2.21 5.58
C CYS A 75 -4.13 -2.18 7.06
N PHE A 76 -4.69 -1.22 7.79
CA PHE A 76 -4.48 -1.05 9.22
C PHE A 76 -4.69 -2.35 10.00
N GLU A 77 -5.82 -3.03 9.79
CA GLU A 77 -6.23 -4.26 10.47
C GLU A 77 -5.30 -5.43 10.13
N THR A 78 -4.72 -5.44 8.92
CA THR A 78 -3.74 -6.45 8.49
C THR A 78 -2.44 -6.34 9.29
N LEU A 79 -2.02 -5.13 9.64
CA LEU A 79 -0.77 -4.88 10.36
C LEU A 79 -0.96 -4.79 11.88
N ASN A 80 -2.18 -4.49 12.34
CA ASN A 80 -2.52 -4.28 13.74
C ASN A 80 -3.70 -5.17 14.13
N PRO A 81 -3.54 -6.51 14.12
CA PRO A 81 -4.58 -7.40 14.59
C PRO A 81 -4.87 -7.10 16.06
N ILE A 82 -6.09 -6.67 16.35
CA ILE A 82 -6.54 -6.50 17.74
C ILE A 82 -6.62 -7.90 18.33
N HIS A 83 -5.77 -8.22 19.31
CA HIS A 83 -6.05 -9.35 20.18
C HIS A 83 -7.37 -9.02 20.87
N LYS A 84 -8.46 -9.67 20.45
CA LYS A 84 -9.71 -9.74 21.23
C LYS A 84 -9.30 -10.12 22.66
N SER A 85 -9.29 -9.16 23.56
CA SER A 85 -9.40 -9.45 24.97
C SER A 85 -10.67 -10.28 25.13
N SER A 86 -10.52 -11.45 25.74
CA SER A 86 -11.56 -12.39 26.13
C SER A 86 -12.87 -11.68 26.51
N VAL A 87 -13.90 -11.78 25.65
CA VAL A 87 -15.29 -12.23 25.92
C VAL A 87 -16.03 -12.22 24.58
N SER A 88 -16.12 -13.39 23.95
CA SER A 88 -17.27 -13.83 23.15
C SER A 88 -16.93 -15.25 22.71
N ASP A 89 -17.48 -16.22 23.45
CA ASP A 89 -17.67 -17.57 22.94
C ASP A 89 -18.46 -17.46 21.65
N ASP A 90 -17.83 -17.80 20.53
CA ASP A 90 -18.43 -18.45 19.37
C ASP A 90 -17.26 -18.91 18.49
N GLU A 91 -17.07 -20.22 18.46
CA GLU A 91 -16.10 -20.93 17.65
C GLU A 91 -16.39 -20.72 16.16
N ASP A 92 -15.38 -20.34 15.38
CA ASP A 92 -15.21 -20.80 14.00
C ASP A 92 -13.73 -20.71 13.63
N ASP A 93 -13.19 -21.87 13.28
CA ASP A 93 -11.77 -22.18 13.16
C ASP A 93 -11.06 -21.48 11.99
N ILE A 94 -9.90 -20.87 12.28
CA ILE A 94 -8.77 -20.85 11.33
C ILE A 94 -7.48 -21.14 12.11
N GLU A 95 -7.02 -22.39 12.04
CA GLU A 95 -5.72 -22.82 12.51
C GLU A 95 -4.59 -22.16 11.70
N PHE A 96 -3.63 -21.52 12.37
CA PHE A 96 -2.30 -21.28 11.82
C PHE A 96 -1.20 -21.64 12.84
N PHE A 97 -0.53 -22.74 12.56
CA PHE A 97 0.51 -23.39 13.36
C PHE A 97 1.85 -22.62 13.29
N GLY A 98 2.46 -22.30 14.44
CA GLY A 98 3.86 -21.83 14.48
C GLY A 98 4.30 -21.09 15.74
N SER A 99 4.22 -21.75 16.91
CA SER A 99 4.62 -21.24 18.23
C SER A 99 6.07 -20.73 18.34
N ARG A 100 6.28 -19.64 19.11
CA ARG A 100 7.03 -19.74 20.38
C ARG A 100 6.66 -18.64 21.37
N SER A 101 6.12 -19.08 22.50
CA SER A 101 5.70 -18.29 23.65
C SER A 101 6.89 -17.62 24.35
N THR A 102 6.79 -16.32 24.60
CA THR A 102 7.54 -15.62 25.64
C THR A 102 6.57 -14.77 26.43
N ASN A 103 6.32 -15.17 27.68
CA ASN A 103 5.47 -14.46 28.64
C ASN A 103 5.88 -12.97 28.73
N PRO A 104 4.95 -12.00 28.65
CA PRO A 104 5.27 -10.64 29.01
C PRO A 104 5.19 -10.49 30.53
N THR A 105 6.33 -10.16 31.11
CA THR A 105 6.43 -9.64 32.48
C THR A 105 5.50 -8.44 32.63
N THR A 106 4.59 -8.51 33.59
CA THR A 106 3.73 -7.42 34.02
C THR A 106 4.56 -6.22 34.46
N THR A 107 4.71 -5.23 33.58
CA THR A 107 5.05 -3.86 33.95
C THR A 107 3.78 -3.04 34.01
N THR A 108 3.38 -2.71 35.23
CA THR A 108 2.37 -1.72 35.59
C THR A 108 2.77 -0.38 34.96
N SER A 109 2.21 -0.03 33.79
CA SER A 109 2.37 1.31 33.22
C SER A 109 1.30 2.21 33.83
N SER A 110 1.71 3.19 34.63
CA SER A 110 0.86 4.32 34.98
C SER A 110 0.33 4.96 33.71
N SER A 111 -0.98 5.14 33.63
CA SER A 111 -1.72 5.79 32.56
C SER A 111 -1.51 7.31 32.57
N GLU A 112 -0.26 7.74 32.38
CA GLU A 112 0.10 9.16 32.27
C GLU A 112 0.29 9.51 30.80
N ILE A 113 -0.53 10.43 30.28
CA ILE A 113 -0.40 10.98 28.93
C ILE A 113 0.95 11.70 28.84
N PHE A 114 1.76 11.36 27.85
CA PHE A 114 3.06 11.99 27.63
C PHE A 114 2.86 13.47 27.29
N ASP A 115 3.44 14.37 28.10
CA ASP A 115 3.38 15.82 27.88
C ASP A 115 4.26 16.23 26.68
N ILE A 116 3.69 16.09 25.48
CA ILE A 116 4.35 16.45 24.24
C ILE A 116 4.61 17.97 24.15
N ILE A 117 3.77 18.79 24.78
CA ILE A 117 3.89 20.26 24.74
C ILE A 117 5.09 20.68 25.59
N GLY A 118 5.18 20.20 26.83
CA GLY A 118 6.33 20.43 27.69
C GLY A 118 7.63 19.88 27.11
N HIS A 119 7.56 18.75 26.39
CA HIS A 119 8.70 18.17 25.70
C HIS A 119 9.28 19.09 24.61
N PHE A 120 8.45 19.61 23.70
CA PHE A 120 8.91 20.52 22.64
C PHE A 120 9.17 21.96 23.11
N ALA A 121 8.67 22.34 24.29
CA ALA A 121 9.00 23.62 24.91
C ALA A 121 10.43 23.69 25.46
N GLN A 122 11.14 22.56 25.57
CA GLN A 122 12.51 22.52 26.04
C GLN A 122 13.51 22.87 24.92
N PRO A 123 14.54 23.69 25.19
CA PRO A 123 15.50 24.11 24.17
C PRO A 123 16.39 22.97 23.64
N ASN A 124 16.52 21.86 24.39
CA ASN A 124 17.20 20.62 23.97
C ASN A 124 16.49 19.41 24.61
N PRO A 125 15.41 18.90 23.99
CA PRO A 125 14.71 17.73 24.52
C PRO A 125 15.62 16.50 24.45
N THR A 126 16.04 16.00 25.61
CA THR A 126 16.83 14.75 25.75
C THR A 126 15.96 13.51 25.89
N ALA A 127 14.68 13.68 26.24
CA ALA A 127 13.75 12.57 26.38
C ALA A 127 13.37 11.97 25.01
N VAL A 128 13.39 10.65 24.89
CA VAL A 128 12.99 9.98 23.65
C VAL A 128 11.46 9.95 23.58
N LEU A 129 10.88 10.31 22.43
CA LEU A 129 9.44 10.20 22.23
C LEU A 129 9.00 8.73 22.41
N PRO A 130 7.87 8.49 23.09
CA PRO A 130 7.36 7.13 23.27
C PRO A 130 7.11 6.46 21.91
N LYS A 131 7.46 5.17 21.82
CA LYS A 131 7.21 4.38 20.61
C LYS A 131 5.72 4.09 20.52
N THR A 132 5.13 4.32 19.35
CA THR A 132 3.73 3.95 19.10
C THR A 132 3.60 2.42 19.02
N PRO A 133 2.55 1.83 19.61
CA PRO A 133 2.22 0.43 19.38
C PRO A 133 1.65 0.18 17.97
N ILE A 134 1.28 1.24 17.24
CA ILE A 134 0.68 1.14 15.91
C ILE A 134 1.76 0.92 14.85
N ILE A 135 1.64 -0.20 14.14
CA ILE A 135 2.47 -0.54 12.98
C ILE A 135 1.83 0.10 11.74
N CYS A 136 2.49 1.12 11.19
CA CYS A 136 2.06 1.77 9.95
C CYS A 136 3.24 2.41 9.20
N LYS A 137 3.07 2.73 7.92
CA LYS A 137 4.06 3.53 7.17
C LYS A 137 4.22 4.90 7.85
N PRO A 138 5.43 5.50 7.90
CA PRO A 138 6.67 5.15 7.19
C PRO A 138 7.60 4.18 7.95
N GLN A 139 7.12 3.43 8.95
CA GLN A 139 7.98 2.48 9.66
C GLN A 139 8.47 1.39 8.69
N GLU A 140 9.78 1.12 8.65
CA GLU A 140 10.37 0.05 7.81
C GLU A 140 9.77 -1.32 8.17
N HIS A 141 9.59 -1.56 9.47
CA HIS A 141 8.94 -2.77 9.97
C HIS A 141 7.54 -3.00 9.40
N ALA A 142 6.74 -1.93 9.18
CA ALA A 142 5.42 -2.05 8.58
C ALA A 142 5.50 -2.52 7.11
N ILE A 143 6.51 -2.05 6.37
CA ILE A 143 6.76 -2.43 4.98
C ILE A 143 7.28 -3.87 4.93
N GLU A 144 8.23 -4.25 5.79
CA GLU A 144 8.74 -5.62 5.89
C GLU A 144 7.63 -6.62 6.21
N LEU A 145 6.75 -6.29 7.15
CA LEU A 145 5.60 -7.12 7.50
C LEU A 145 4.64 -7.25 6.31
N ALA A 146 4.35 -6.17 5.59
CA ALA A 146 3.53 -6.21 4.39
C ALA A 146 4.13 -7.13 3.31
N LEU A 147 5.45 -7.04 3.07
CA LEU A 147 6.15 -7.92 2.11
C LEU A 147 6.09 -9.38 2.54
N LYS A 148 6.25 -9.66 3.83
CA LYS A 148 6.15 -11.01 4.39
C LYS A 148 4.75 -11.59 4.21
N ILE A 149 3.71 -10.83 4.59
CA ILE A 149 2.30 -11.25 4.47
C ILE A 149 1.95 -11.53 3.01
N ALA A 150 2.40 -10.69 2.08
CA ALA A 150 2.16 -10.88 0.66
C ALA A 150 3.11 -11.89 -0.01
N ASN A 151 4.11 -12.44 0.68
CA ASN A 151 5.17 -13.25 0.07
C ASN A 151 5.81 -12.56 -1.16
N LEU A 152 6.26 -11.32 -0.97
CA LEU A 152 6.92 -10.49 -1.99
C LEU A 152 8.44 -10.43 -1.78
N ASN A 153 9.20 -10.43 -2.88
CA ASN A 153 10.62 -10.12 -2.85
C ASN A 153 10.82 -8.60 -3.02
N PRO A 154 11.44 -7.89 -2.06
CA PRO A 154 11.62 -6.44 -2.14
C PRO A 154 12.35 -6.00 -3.41
N GLN A 155 13.41 -6.72 -3.81
CA GLN A 155 14.22 -6.40 -4.99
C GLN A 155 13.49 -6.63 -6.32
N ARG A 156 12.28 -7.21 -6.29
CA ARG A 156 11.42 -7.42 -7.47
C ARG A 156 10.05 -6.77 -7.30
N THR A 157 9.92 -5.82 -6.37
CA THR A 157 8.66 -5.16 -6.06
C THR A 157 8.78 -3.66 -6.31
N LEU A 158 7.83 -3.12 -7.07
CA LEU A 158 7.69 -1.69 -7.32
C LEU A 158 6.68 -1.09 -6.33
N PHE A 159 7.04 0.02 -5.71
CA PHE A 159 6.29 0.66 -4.63
C PHE A 159 5.91 2.09 -5.01
N PHE A 160 4.61 2.30 -5.22
CA PHE A 160 4.01 3.58 -5.59
C PHE A 160 3.47 4.29 -4.34
N GLU A 161 3.93 5.51 -4.08
CA GLU A 161 3.53 6.30 -2.92
C GLU A 161 3.62 7.79 -3.22
N ASP A 162 2.78 8.60 -2.57
CA ASP A 162 2.81 10.06 -2.66
C ASP A 162 3.63 10.69 -1.51
N SER A 163 3.83 9.95 -0.42
CA SER A 163 4.61 10.43 0.71
C SER A 163 6.10 10.16 0.55
N VAL A 164 6.90 11.24 0.51
CA VAL A 164 8.38 11.16 0.50
C VAL A 164 8.92 10.30 1.66
N ARG A 165 8.32 10.38 2.85
CA ARG A 165 8.75 9.57 4.01
C ARG A 165 8.50 8.08 3.78
N ASN A 166 7.36 7.72 3.20
CA ASN A 166 7.03 6.33 2.88
C ASN A 166 7.95 5.80 1.78
N ILE A 167 8.20 6.58 0.73
CA ILE A 167 9.13 6.25 -0.36
C ILE A 167 10.55 5.98 0.18
N GLN A 168 11.06 6.87 1.02
CA GLN A 168 12.40 6.70 1.60
C GLN A 168 12.50 5.45 2.47
N ALA A 169 11.45 5.11 3.24
CA ALA A 169 11.41 3.88 4.01
C ALA A 169 11.38 2.64 3.10
N GLY A 170 10.53 2.66 2.06
CA GLY A 170 10.47 1.57 1.08
C GLY A 170 11.81 1.33 0.39
N LYS A 171 12.53 2.41 0.05
CA LYS A 171 13.86 2.31 -0.54
C LYS A 171 14.89 1.65 0.38
N ARG A 172 14.84 1.94 1.69
CA ARG A 172 15.74 1.32 2.68
C ARG A 172 15.45 -0.17 2.88
N VAL A 173 14.20 -0.58 2.74
CA VAL A 173 13.79 -2.01 2.74
C VAL A 173 14.18 -2.72 1.43
N GLY A 174 14.59 -1.97 0.40
CA GLY A 174 15.08 -2.51 -0.87
C GLY A 174 14.05 -2.59 -1.98
N LEU A 175 12.94 -1.86 -1.86
CA LEU A 175 11.94 -1.71 -2.93
C LEU A 175 12.46 -0.82 -4.05
N HIS A 176 11.95 -1.05 -5.26
CA HIS A 176 12.00 -0.05 -6.32
C HIS A 176 10.89 0.96 -6.06
N THR A 177 11.18 2.25 -6.07
CA THR A 177 10.24 3.26 -5.55
C THR A 177 9.83 4.28 -6.60
N VAL A 178 8.53 4.60 -6.60
CA VAL A 178 7.92 5.55 -7.54
C VAL A 178 7.14 6.59 -6.75
N LEU A 179 7.66 7.81 -6.72
CA LEU A 179 6.98 8.94 -6.07
C LEU A 179 5.90 9.50 -7.01
N VAL A 180 4.65 9.55 -6.55
CA VAL A 180 3.50 10.03 -7.33
C VAL A 180 3.08 11.42 -6.85
N GLY A 181 2.67 12.29 -7.78
CA GLY A 181 2.21 13.66 -7.49
C GLY A 181 3.25 14.75 -7.79
N THR A 182 4.43 14.39 -8.30
CA THR A 182 5.47 15.36 -8.69
C THR A 182 6.40 14.79 -9.76
N SER A 183 6.89 15.63 -10.66
CA SER A 183 7.97 15.32 -11.60
C SER A 183 9.37 15.40 -10.94
N GLN A 184 9.47 15.96 -9.74
CA GLN A 184 10.74 16.16 -9.06
C GLN A 184 11.15 14.92 -8.28
N ARG A 185 12.20 14.23 -8.76
CA ARG A 185 12.77 13.09 -8.05
C ARG A 185 13.51 13.54 -6.80
N VAL A 186 13.21 12.89 -5.69
CA VAL A 186 13.86 13.12 -4.39
C VAL A 186 14.79 11.98 -4.02
N LYS A 187 15.68 12.21 -3.05
CA LYS A 187 16.53 11.15 -2.49
C LYS A 187 15.63 10.03 -1.93
N GLY A 188 15.82 8.82 -2.45
CA GLY A 188 15.06 7.64 -2.07
C GLY A 188 13.96 7.24 -3.06
N ALA A 189 13.64 8.08 -4.06
CA ALA A 189 12.74 7.73 -5.16
C ALA A 189 13.58 7.30 -6.39
N ASP A 190 13.30 6.14 -6.97
CA ASP A 190 13.93 5.71 -8.24
C ASP A 190 13.30 6.48 -9.42
N TYR A 191 11.97 6.58 -9.39
CA TYR A 191 11.16 7.31 -10.36
C TYR A 191 10.29 8.35 -9.66
N ALA A 192 9.88 9.38 -10.40
CA ALA A 192 8.89 10.37 -9.97
C ALA A 192 7.95 10.69 -11.13
N LEU A 193 6.66 10.80 -10.83
CA LEU A 193 5.63 11.08 -11.83
C LEU A 193 4.54 11.98 -11.25
N GLU A 194 4.09 12.96 -12.05
CA GLU A 194 3.07 13.93 -11.64
C GLU A 194 1.70 13.28 -11.43
N SER A 195 1.37 12.29 -12.26
CA SER A 195 0.15 11.50 -12.16
C SER A 195 0.44 10.04 -12.43
N ILE A 196 -0.24 9.15 -11.71
CA ILE A 196 -0.18 7.70 -11.94
C ILE A 196 -0.51 7.32 -13.40
N HIS A 197 -1.26 8.18 -14.10
CA HIS A 197 -1.60 8.02 -15.52
C HIS A 197 -0.39 8.07 -16.44
N ASN A 198 0.70 8.73 -16.03
CA ASN A 198 1.94 8.81 -16.81
C ASN A 198 2.85 7.59 -16.66
N LEU A 199 2.42 6.53 -15.95
CA LEU A 199 3.27 5.37 -15.67
C LEU A 199 3.84 4.72 -16.94
N ARG A 200 3.04 4.62 -18.01
CA ARG A 200 3.50 4.03 -19.28
C ARG A 200 4.62 4.84 -19.93
N GLU A 201 4.60 6.16 -19.79
CA GLU A 201 5.63 7.04 -20.33
C GLU A 201 6.87 7.08 -19.42
N ALA A 202 6.65 7.04 -18.10
CA ALA A 202 7.70 7.15 -17.10
C ALA A 202 8.51 5.85 -16.94
N VAL A 203 7.87 4.69 -17.14
CA VAL A 203 8.45 3.36 -16.93
C VAL A 203 7.99 2.40 -18.04
N PRO A 204 8.32 2.66 -19.33
CA PRO A 204 7.88 1.85 -20.46
C PRO A 204 8.35 0.39 -20.37
N GLU A 205 9.48 0.12 -19.71
CA GLU A 205 10.06 -1.21 -19.53
C GLU A 205 9.12 -2.21 -18.85
N LEU A 206 8.10 -1.74 -18.12
CA LEU A 206 7.06 -2.59 -17.54
C LEU A 206 6.18 -3.30 -18.59
N TRP A 207 6.24 -2.87 -19.85
CA TRP A 207 5.46 -3.45 -20.95
C TRP A 207 6.32 -4.16 -22.02
N GLU A 208 7.62 -3.90 -22.08
CA GLU A 208 8.50 -4.34 -23.18
C GLU A 208 8.56 -5.87 -23.34
N ASP A 209 8.73 -6.64 -22.27
CA ASP A 209 8.80 -8.11 -22.33
C ASP A 209 7.47 -8.77 -22.75
N HIS A 210 6.35 -8.07 -22.58
CA HIS A 210 5.01 -8.58 -22.86
C HIS A 210 4.50 -8.18 -24.25
N ASP A 211 4.85 -6.97 -24.72
CA ASP A 211 4.49 -6.52 -26.07
C ASP A 211 5.28 -7.28 -27.15
N ILE A 212 6.52 -7.71 -26.86
CA ILE A 212 7.30 -8.62 -27.72
C ILE A 212 6.61 -9.99 -27.84
N LYS A 213 6.21 -10.60 -26.72
CA LYS A 213 5.50 -11.90 -26.73
C LYS A 213 4.11 -11.82 -27.38
N LYS A 214 3.43 -10.66 -27.30
CA LYS A 214 2.12 -10.46 -27.91
C LYS A 214 2.21 -10.21 -29.43
N SER A 215 3.30 -9.59 -29.88
CA SER A 215 3.57 -9.37 -31.32
C SER A 215 4.09 -10.62 -32.03
N GLU A 216 4.83 -11.52 -31.37
CA GLU A 216 5.22 -12.82 -31.95
C GLU A 216 4.04 -13.78 -32.19
N VAL A 217 2.93 -13.60 -31.47
CA VAL A 217 1.70 -14.40 -31.62
C VAL A 217 0.72 -13.77 -32.64
N ALA A 218 1.01 -12.58 -33.16
CA ALA A 218 0.25 -11.96 -34.25
C ALA A 218 0.82 -12.42 -35.61
N TYR A 219 0.11 -13.35 -36.26
CA TYR A 219 0.33 -14.00 -37.56
C TYR A 219 1.44 -13.49 -38.50
N PRO A 220 2.24 -14.38 -39.13
CA PRO A 220 3.14 -14.00 -40.22
C PRO A 220 2.32 -13.53 -41.43
N ALA A 221 2.78 -12.44 -42.04
CA ALA A 221 2.22 -11.86 -43.25
C ALA A 221 2.05 -12.89 -44.37
N GLY A 222 0.81 -13.33 -44.60
CA GLY A 222 0.42 -14.09 -45.79
C GLY A 222 0.42 -13.16 -47.01
N LYS A 223 1.57 -13.06 -47.70
CA LYS A 223 1.60 -12.63 -49.09
C LYS A 223 0.81 -13.66 -49.92
N ILE A 224 -0.38 -13.31 -50.37
CA ILE A 224 -1.00 -13.94 -51.54
C ILE A 224 -1.10 -12.84 -52.60
N ALA A 225 -0.06 -12.75 -53.43
CA ALA A 225 -0.12 -12.09 -54.71
C ALA A 225 -0.47 -13.16 -55.75
N VAL A 226 -1.64 -13.07 -56.36
CA VAL A 226 -1.92 -13.69 -57.66
C VAL A 226 -2.69 -12.66 -58.47
N GLU A 227 -1.95 -11.88 -59.26
CA GLU A 227 -2.52 -11.13 -60.38
C GLU A 227 -2.79 -12.12 -61.52
N THR A 228 -4.01 -12.11 -62.05
CA THR A 228 -4.36 -12.84 -63.27
C THR A 228 -4.56 -11.80 -64.38
N PRO A 229 -3.76 -11.79 -65.46
CA PRO A 229 -4.11 -11.02 -66.64
C PRO A 229 -5.05 -11.84 -67.52
N VAL A 230 -6.20 -11.28 -67.87
CA VAL A 230 -7.08 -11.81 -68.93
C VAL A 230 -6.87 -10.95 -70.17
N THR A 231 -6.28 -11.57 -71.20
CA THR A 231 -6.33 -11.10 -72.57
C THR A 231 -6.54 -12.32 -73.46
N THR A 232 -7.72 -12.49 -74.05
CA THR A 232 -7.99 -12.35 -75.50
C THR A 232 -9.51 -12.36 -75.70
#